data_AF-I3R9F0-F1
#
_entry.id   AF-I3R9F0-F1
#
_cell.length_a   1.000
_cell.length_b   1.000
_cell.length_c   1.000
_cell.angle_alpha   90.00
_cell.angle_beta   90.00
_cell.angle_gamma   90.00
#
_symmetry.space_group_name_H-M   'P 1'
#
loop_
_entity.id
_entity.type
_entity.pdbx_description
1 polymer ?
#
loop_
_entity_poly.entity_id
_entity_poly.type
_entity_poly.pdbx_seq_one_letter_code
_entity_poly.pdbx_strand_id
1 'polypeptide(L)' 'MAEPAELLSALIVLEFVVVAAVVFLLVPIEAAVSLIPLFLLFSFVLYKYLR' A
#
# COMPACT_ATOMS: atom_id res chain seq x y z
N MET A 1 -3.33 -10.36 22.92
CA MET A 1 -3.72 -11.06 21.69
C MET A 1 -4.27 -10.00 20.78
N ALA A 2 -3.67 -9.78 19.61
CA ALA A 2 -4.17 -8.77 18.67
C ALA A 2 -5.59 -9.14 18.29
N GLU A 3 -6.48 -8.14 18.24
CA GLU A 3 -7.83 -8.40 17.79
C GLU A 3 -7.79 -8.85 16.31
N PRO A 4 -8.70 -9.73 15.86
CA PRO A 4 -8.72 -10.19 14.47
C PRO A 4 -8.72 -9.03 13.45
N ALA A 5 -9.34 -7.90 13.81
CA ALA A 5 -9.36 -6.68 13.01
C ALA A 5 -7.98 -6.02 12.88
N GLU A 6 -7.17 -5.99 13.94
CA GLU A 6 -5.80 -5.47 13.91
C GLU A 6 -4.88 -6.37 13.08
N LEU A 7 -5.07 -7.69 13.18
CA LEU A 7 -4.33 -8.68 12.41
C LEU A 7 -4.62 -8.57 10.91
N LEU A 8 -5.90 -8.43 10.53
CA LEU A 8 -6.31 -8.22 9.15
C LEU A 8 -5.78 -6.89 8.60
N SER A 9 -5.87 -5.84 9.40
CA SER A 9 -5.35 -4.51 9.09
C SER A 9 -3.84 -4.53 8.81
N ALA A 10 -3.07 -5.20 9.66
CA ALA A 10 -1.62 -5.36 9.48
C ALA A 10 -1.27 -6.16 8.22
N LEU A 11 -2.05 -7.21 7.90
CA LEU A 11 -1.86 -8.00 6.68
C LEU A 11 -2.10 -7.16 5.41
N ILE A 12 -3.14 -6.33 5.39
CA ILE A 12 -3.44 -5.47 4.23
C ILE A 12 -2.34 -4.43 4.02
N VAL A 13 -1.85 -3.81 5.11
CA VAL A 13 -0.72 -2.87 5.04
C VAL A 13 0.52 -3.56 4.48
N LEU A 14 0.83 -4.76 4.98
CA LEU A 14 1.98 -5.52 4.54
C LEU A 14 1.88 -5.89 3.05
N GLU A 15 0.71 -6.35 2.60
CA GLU A 15 0.47 -6.67 1.20
C GLU A 15 0.66 -5.44 0.30
N PHE A 16 0.09 -4.30 0.69
CA PHE A 16 0.26 -3.04 -0.05
C PHE A 16 1.74 -2.64 -0.17
N VAL A 17 2.50 -2.72 0.93
CA VAL A 17 3.93 -2.38 0.94
C VAL A 17 4.73 -3.33 0.05
N VAL A 18 4.46 -4.63 0.12
CA VAL A 18 5.17 -5.63 -0.71
C VAL A 18 4.88 -5.42 -2.19
N VAL A 19 3.62 -5.21 -2.56
CA VAL A 19 3.24 -4.95 -3.96
C VAL A 19 3.86 -3.64 -4.45
N ALA A 20 3.82 -2.57 -3.63
CA ALA A 20 4.44 -1.31 -3.97
C ALA A 20 5.95 -1.47 -4.22
N ALA A 21 6.66 -2.17 -3.33
CA ALA A 21 8.09 -2.42 -3.47
C ALA A 21 8.42 -3.20 -4.74
N VAL A 22 7.66 -4.25 -5.06
CA VAL A 22 7.83 -5.02 -6.30
C VAL A 22 7.59 -4.14 -7.52
N VAL A 23 6.54 -3.33 -7.52
CA VAL A 23 6.25 -2.39 -8.62
C VAL A 23 7.38 -1.39 -8.79
N PHE A 24 7.90 -0.80 -7.71
CA PHE A 24 9.03 0.14 -7.78
C PHE A 24 10.34 -0.51 -8.24
N LEU A 25 10.55 -1.81 -7.98
CA LEU A 25 11.72 -2.53 -8.48
C LEU A 25 11.64 -2.87 -9.96
N LEU A 26 10.43 -3.12 -10.47
CA LEU A 26 10.21 -3.57 -11.85
C LEU A 26 9.92 -2.42 -12.82
N VAL A 27 9.39 -1.30 -12.33
CA VAL A 27 8.98 -0.16 -13.15
C VAL A 27 10.11 0.89 -13.18
N PRO A 28 10.57 1.29 -14.37
CA PRO A 28 11.50 2.42 -14.51
C PRO A 28 10.97 3.67 -13.80
N ILE A 29 11.86 4.41 -13.14
CA ILE A 29 11.47 5.55 -12.30
C ILE A 29 10.67 6.58 -13.11
N GLU A 30 10.98 6.78 -14.40
CA GLU A 30 10.25 7.72 -15.26
C GLU A 30 8.76 7.33 -15.41
N ALA A 31 8.47 6.03 -15.47
CA ALA A 31 7.10 5.51 -15.54
C ALA A 31 6.42 5.47 -14.16
N ALA A 32 7.20 5.31 -13.09
CA ALA A 32 6.68 5.30 -11.72
C ALA A 32 6.11 6.67 -11.29
N VAL A 33 6.60 7.78 -11.86
CA VAL A 33 6.10 9.14 -11.57
C VAL A 33 4.59 9.24 -11.86
N SER A 34 4.12 8.64 -12.95
CA SER A 34 2.71 8.64 -13.31
C SER A 34 1.84 7.82 -12.35
N LEU A 35 2.42 6.92 -11.56
CA LEU A 35 1.72 6.10 -10.56
C LEU A 35 1.62 6.80 -9.19
N ILE A 36 2.36 7.89 -8.95
CA ILE A 36 2.36 8.61 -7.67
C ILE A 36 0.93 9.02 -7.22
N PRO A 37 0.07 9.60 -8.08
CA PRO A 37 -1.29 9.96 -7.67
C PRO A 37 -2.11 8.74 -7.22
N LEU A 38 -1.90 7.60 -7.87
CA LEU A 38 -2.58 6.34 -7.55
C LEU A 38 -2.11 5.80 -6.19
N PHE A 39 -0.80 5.82 -5.92
CA PHE A 39 -0.23 5.43 -4.63
C PHE A 39 -0.74 6.31 -3.48
N LEU A 40 -0.85 7.63 -3.71
CA LEU A 40 -1.41 8.57 -2.73
C LEU A 40 -2.88 8.27 -2.44
N LEU A 41 -3.68 7.99 -3.48
CA LEU A 41 -5.08 7.60 -3.33
C LEU A 41 -5.22 6.30 -2.53
N PHE A 42 -4.48 5.25 -2.90
CA PHE A 42 -4.51 3.98 -2.17
C PHE A 42 -4.07 4.13 -0.73
N SER A 43 -3.00 4.91 -0.47
CA SER A 43 -2.54 5.18 0.89
C SER A 43 -3.61 5.91 1.72
N PHE A 44 -4.32 6.87 1.11
CA PHE A 44 -5.41 7.57 1.77
C PHE A 44 -6.59 6.65 2.09
N VAL A 45 -6.99 5.80 1.15
CA VAL A 45 -8.06 4.81 1.35
C VAL A 45 -7.67 3.82 2.44
N LEU A 46 -6.43 3.32 2.41
CA LEU A 46 -5.91 2.41 3.42
C LEU A 46 -5.91 3.06 4.81
N TYR A 47 -5.43 4.30 4.92
CA TYR A 47 -5.48 5.06 6.16
C TYR A 47 -6.91 5.27 6.69
N LYS A 48 -7.86 5.53 5.79
CA LYS A 48 -9.29 5.65 6.14
C LYS A 48 -9.95 4.33 6.51
N TYR A 49 -9.49 3.21 5.97
CA TYR A 49 -10.00 1.89 6.31
C TYR A 49 -9.47 1.41 7.66
N LEU A 50 -8.22 1.76 7.97
CA LEU A 50 -7.53 1.39 9.20
C LEU A 50 -7.91 2.23 10.43
N ARG A 51 -8.62 3.35 10.25
CA ARG A 51 -8.97 4.31 11.30
C ARG A 51 -10.46 4.54 11.38
#